data_AF-A0A1I7G7T0-F1
#
_entry.id   AF-A0A1I7G7T0-F1
#
_cell.length_a   1.000
_cell.length_b   1.000
_cell.length_c   1.000
_cell.angle_alpha   90.00
_cell.angle_beta   90.00
_cell.angle_gamma   90.00
#
_symmetry.space_group_name_H-M   'P 1'
#
loop_
_entity.id
_entity.type
_entity.pdbx_description
1 polymer ?
#
loop_
_entity_poly.entity_id
_entity_poly.type
_entity_poly.pdbx_seq_one_letter_code
_entity_poly.pdbx_strand_id
1 'polypeptide(L)'
;MQNMVYALENMIPISLFNRGQAGKIFSEVKKGISKVVIKNNEPEAVLLSPQEYKRLMDMAEDYELIQLTLERLEQEDFSKTISGKEMMSELGITQEEIDAMEDVEFE
;
A
#
# COMPACT_ATOMS: atom_id res chain seq x y z
N MET A 1 -12.74 -14.90 9.84
CA MET A 1 -13.10 -16.19 9.20
C MET A 1 -13.40 -16.10 7.71
N GLN A 2 -13.75 -14.93 7.15
CA GLN A 2 -14.10 -14.78 5.73
C GLN A 2 -12.92 -14.99 4.75
N ASN A 3 -11.68 -14.69 5.16
CA ASN A 3 -10.49 -14.80 4.30
C ASN A 3 -10.01 -16.24 4.02
N MET A 4 -10.26 -17.19 4.93
CA MET A 4 -9.74 -18.56 4.77
C MET A 4 -10.55 -19.35 3.74
N VAL A 5 -11.87 -19.14 3.71
CA VAL A 5 -12.78 -19.73 2.70
C VAL A 5 -12.45 -19.19 1.31
N TYR A 6 -12.23 -17.87 1.19
CA TYR A 6 -11.87 -17.24 -0.07
C TYR A 6 -10.52 -17.74 -0.65
N ALA A 7 -9.53 -17.97 0.23
CA ALA A 7 -8.25 -18.55 -0.19
C ALA A 7 -8.43 -19.97 -0.73
N LEU A 8 -9.21 -20.82 -0.06
CA LEU A 8 -9.50 -22.20 -0.48
C LEU A 8 -10.27 -22.26 -1.81
N GLU A 9 -11.26 -21.39 -2.01
CA GLU A 9 -12.06 -21.31 -3.25
C GLU A 9 -11.25 -20.86 -4.47
N ASN A 10 -10.12 -20.19 -4.25
CA ASN A 10 -9.29 -19.62 -5.31
C ASN A 10 -7.92 -20.30 -5.47
N MET A 11 -7.75 -21.50 -4.90
CA MET A 11 -6.57 -22.33 -5.13
C MET A 11 -6.59 -22.96 -6.52
N ILE A 12 -5.46 -22.89 -7.22
CA ILE A 12 -5.26 -23.50 -8.53
C ILE A 12 -3.96 -24.32 -8.55
N PRO A 13 -3.96 -25.56 -9.06
CA PRO A 13 -2.71 -26.31 -9.20
C PRO A 13 -1.87 -25.73 -10.33
N ILE A 14 -0.54 -25.66 -10.13
CA ILE A 14 0.41 -25.12 -11.11
C ILE A 14 0.35 -25.84 -12.47
N SER A 15 -0.12 -27.09 -12.49
CA SER A 15 -0.30 -27.88 -13.70
C SER A 15 -1.32 -27.30 -14.69
N LEU A 16 -2.23 -26.42 -14.25
CA LEU A 16 -3.19 -25.75 -15.14
C LEU A 16 -2.51 -24.78 -16.11
N PHE A 17 -1.39 -24.17 -15.72
CA PHE A 17 -0.60 -23.31 -16.61
C PHE A 17 -0.05 -24.11 -17.80
N ASN A 18 0.46 -25.32 -17.54
CA ASN A 18 0.99 -26.21 -18.56
C ASN A 18 -0.09 -26.83 -19.46
N ARG A 19 -1.37 -26.79 -19.05
CA ARG A 19 -2.52 -27.31 -19.80
C ARG A 19 -3.25 -26.23 -20.61
N GLY A 20 -2.62 -25.08 -20.83
CA GLY A 20 -3.18 -23.99 -21.64
C GLY A 20 -4.29 -23.19 -20.96
N GLN A 21 -4.52 -23.35 -19.65
CA GLN A 21 -5.55 -22.59 -18.93
C GLN A 21 -5.09 -21.21 -18.44
N ALA A 22 -3.83 -20.83 -18.74
CA ALA A 22 -3.24 -19.56 -18.32
C ALA A 22 -4.10 -18.36 -18.70
N GLY A 23 -4.63 -18.31 -19.93
CA GLY A 23 -5.47 -17.20 -20.41
C GLY A 23 -6.74 -17.00 -19.56
N LYS A 24 -7.43 -18.10 -19.20
CA LYS A 24 -8.62 -18.04 -18.34
C LYS A 24 -8.24 -17.55 -16.94
N ILE A 25 -7.17 -18.11 -16.36
CA ILE A 25 -6.68 -17.73 -15.03
C ILE A 25 -6.36 -16.23 -14.98
N PHE A 26 -5.57 -15.72 -15.93
CA PHE A 26 -5.23 -14.30 -15.97
C PHE A 26 -6.44 -13.40 -16.23
N SER A 27 -7.45 -13.88 -16.98
CA SER A 27 -8.70 -13.12 -17.19
C SER A 27 -9.51 -12.95 -15.91
N GLU A 28 -9.48 -13.95 -15.00
CA GLU A 28 -10.13 -13.87 -13.69
C GLU A 28 -9.34 -12.95 -12.75
N VAL A 29 -8.00 -13.10 -12.73
CA VAL A 29 -7.11 -12.23 -11.96
C VAL A 29 -7.28 -10.76 -12.35
N LYS A 30 -7.38 -10.45 -13.65
CA LYS A 30 -7.62 -9.09 -14.14
C LYS A 30 -8.95 -8.48 -13.66
N LYS A 31 -9.94 -9.30 -13.30
CA LYS A 31 -11.22 -8.85 -12.71
C LYS A 31 -11.14 -8.63 -11.20
N GLY A 32 -9.96 -8.77 -10.59
CA GLY A 32 -9.76 -8.63 -9.14
C GLY A 32 -9.88 -9.95 -8.36
N ILE A 33 -10.05 -11.09 -9.04
CA ILE A 33 -10.12 -12.40 -8.38
C ILE A 33 -8.71 -12.94 -8.19
N SER A 34 -8.12 -12.75 -7.01
CA SER A 34 -6.81 -13.31 -6.69
C SER A 34 -6.81 -14.84 -6.74
N LYS A 35 -5.66 -15.44 -7.05
CA LYS A 35 -5.49 -16.90 -7.12
C LYS A 35 -4.29 -17.35 -6.32
N VAL A 36 -4.42 -18.46 -5.59
CA VAL A 36 -3.30 -19.09 -4.88
C VAL A 36 -2.82 -20.27 -5.70
N VAL A 37 -1.57 -20.25 -6.14
CA VAL A 37 -0.96 -21.32 -6.93
C VAL A 37 -0.41 -22.38 -5.99
N ILE A 38 -0.84 -23.63 -6.20
CA ILE A 38 -0.42 -24.79 -5.43
C ILE A 38 0.53 -25.66 -6.26
N LYS A 39 1.65 -26.07 -5.66
CA LYS A 39 2.61 -27.03 -6.22
C LYS A 39 2.92 -28.07 -5.15
N ASN A 40 2.82 -29.36 -5.50
CA ASN A 40 3.04 -30.46 -4.55
C ASN A 40 2.21 -30.35 -3.25
N ASN A 41 0.97 -29.88 -3.36
CA ASN A 41 0.05 -29.59 -2.23
C ASN A 41 0.48 -28.46 -1.29
N GLU A 42 1.47 -27.67 -1.68
CA GLU A 42 1.92 -26.50 -0.92
C GLU A 42 1.65 -25.20 -1.70
N PRO A 43 1.28 -24.09 -1.03
CA PRO A 43 1.18 -22.78 -1.65
C PRO A 43 2.55 -22.28 -2.12
N GLU A 44 2.69 -22.02 -3.41
CA GLU A 44 3.94 -21.57 -4.04
C GLU A 44 3.91 -20.07 -4.34
N ALA A 45 2.76 -19.55 -4.80
CA ALA A 45 2.64 -18.16 -5.22
C ALA A 45 1.20 -17.65 -5.09
N VAL A 46 1.02 -16.33 -5.06
CA VAL A 46 -0.27 -15.66 -5.17
C VAL A 46 -0.27 -14.78 -6.41
N LEU A 47 -1.33 -14.86 -7.20
CA LEU A 47 -1.54 -14.03 -8.38
C LEU A 47 -2.56 -12.93 -8.08
N LEU A 48 -2.18 -11.71 -8.40
CA LEU A 48 -2.97 -10.49 -8.22
C LEU A 48 -2.97 -9.70 -9.53
N SER A 49 -4.01 -8.91 -9.77
CA SER A 49 -3.93 -7.88 -10.80
C SER A 49 -2.95 -6.80 -10.37
N PRO A 50 -2.30 -6.10 -11.33
CA PRO A 50 -1.46 -4.95 -10.99
C PRO A 50 -2.20 -3.89 -10.18
N GLN A 51 -3.48 -3.66 -10.47
CA GLN A 51 -4.33 -2.72 -9.73
C GLN A 51 -4.50 -3.13 -8.27
N GLU A 52 -4.78 -4.41 -8.00
CA GLU A 52 -4.98 -4.90 -6.64
C GLU A 52 -3.66 -4.93 -5.87
N TYR A 53 -2.56 -5.30 -6.52
CA TYR A 53 -1.24 -5.22 -5.93
C TYR A 53 -0.90 -3.77 -5.49
N LYS A 54 -1.12 -2.79 -6.38
CA LYS A 54 -0.90 -1.38 -6.05
C LYS A 54 -1.77 -0.95 -4.87
N ARG A 55 -3.07 -1.24 -4.91
CA ARG A 55 -3.99 -0.93 -3.80
C ARG A 55 -3.50 -1.48 -2.46
N LEU A 56 -3.02 -2.73 -2.43
CA LEU A 56 -2.51 -3.33 -1.20
C LEU A 56 -1.23 -2.66 -0.70
N MET A 57 -0.35 -2.22 -1.61
CA MET A 57 0.84 -1.45 -1.25
C MET A 57 0.49 -0.07 -0.71
N ASP A 58 -0.38 0.67 -1.40
CA ASP A 58 -0.87 1.98 -0.95
C ASP A 58 -1.50 1.85 0.45
N MET A 59 -2.31 0.81 0.69
CA MET A 59 -2.90 0.54 2.01
C MET A 59 -1.86 0.20 3.09
N ALA A 60 -0.76 -0.46 2.74
CA ALA A 60 0.30 -0.79 3.70
C ALA A 60 1.08 0.48 4.09
N GLU A 61 1.39 1.34 3.13
CA GLU A 61 2.03 2.64 3.36
C GLU A 61 1.16 3.54 4.25
N ASP A 62 -0.14 3.63 3.96
CA ASP A 62 -1.09 4.38 4.78
C ASP A 62 -1.15 3.85 6.22
N TYR A 63 -1.06 2.53 6.39
CA TYR A 63 -1.06 1.91 7.72
C TYR A 63 0.19 2.27 8.52
N GLU A 64 1.38 2.26 7.89
CA GLU A 64 2.62 2.70 8.54
C GLU A 64 2.52 4.16 9.01
N LEU A 65 1.93 5.04 8.19
CA LEU A 65 1.69 6.44 8.56
C LEU A 65 0.72 6.58 9.74
N ILE A 66 -0.33 5.77 9.79
CA ILE A 66 -1.27 5.73 10.92
C ILE A 66 -0.55 5.28 12.18
N GLN A 67 0.27 4.22 12.11
CA GLN A 67 1.01 3.74 13.28
C GLN A 67 1.95 4.81 13.82
N LEU A 68 2.73 5.47 12.95
CA LEU A 68 3.60 6.56 13.35
C LEU A 68 2.84 7.72 14.00
N THR A 69 1.65 8.02 13.49
CA THR A 69 0.78 9.06 14.06
C THR A 69 0.32 8.67 15.46
N LEU A 70 -0.13 7.44 15.66
CA LEU A 70 -0.54 6.94 16.97
C LEU A 70 0.62 6.96 17.97
N GLU A 71 1.81 6.51 17.57
CA GLU A 71 3.00 6.55 18.41
C GLU A 71 3.35 7.98 18.86
N ARG A 72 3.28 8.96 17.95
CA ARG A 72 3.46 10.37 18.28
C ARG A 72 2.40 10.82 19.27
N LEU A 73 1.12 10.61 18.97
CA LEU A 73 0.01 11.04 19.84
C LEU A 73 0.07 10.43 21.25
N GLU A 74 0.55 9.20 21.40
CA GLU A 74 0.71 8.55 22.71
C GLU A 74 1.87 9.14 23.53
N GLN A 75 2.93 9.61 22.87
CA GLN A 75 4.14 10.12 23.52
C GLN A 75 4.17 11.66 23.64
N GLU A 76 3.25 12.36 22.96
CA GLU A 76 3.27 13.80 22.86
C GLU A 76 2.79 14.50 24.15
N ASP A 77 3.49 15.57 24.52
CA ASP A 77 3.01 16.57 25.46
C ASP A 77 2.58 17.80 24.65
N PHE A 78 1.29 17.91 24.34
CA PHE A 78 0.76 18.99 23.52
C PHE A 78 0.98 20.40 24.10
N SER A 79 1.37 20.52 25.37
CA SER A 79 1.76 21.82 25.93
C SER A 79 3.08 22.35 25.38
N LYS A 80 3.88 21.50 24.73
CA LYS A 80 5.19 21.83 24.12
C LYS A 80 5.12 22.12 22.63
N THR A 81 3.95 22.08 22.02
CA THR A 81 3.81 22.41 20.59
C THR A 81 4.08 23.90 20.39
N ILE A 82 4.86 24.21 19.35
CA ILE A 82 5.11 25.59 18.91
C ILE A 82 4.21 25.93 17.71
N SER A 83 3.94 27.22 17.52
CA SER A 83 3.22 27.67 16.33
C SER A 83 4.08 27.50 15.07
N GLY A 84 3.43 27.40 13.90
CA GLY A 84 4.15 27.32 12.63
C GLY A 84 5.11 28.49 12.39
N LYS A 85 4.76 29.69 12.89
CA LYS A 85 5.61 30.89 12.80
C LYS A 85 6.87 30.76 13.66
N GLU A 86 6.73 30.25 14.89
CA GLU A 86 7.88 30.00 15.78
C GLU A 86 8.79 28.93 15.17
N MET A 87 8.23 27.84 14.65
CA MET A 87 8.99 26.80 13.95
C MET A 87 9.80 27.35 12.77
N MET A 88 9.18 28.16 11.89
CA MET A 88 9.89 28.79 10.76
C MET A 88 11.03 29.68 11.24
N SER A 89 10.80 30.47 12.29
CA SER A 89 11.83 31.33 12.88
C SER A 89 12.98 30.53 13.47
N GLU A 90 12.72 29.38 14.12
CA GLU A 90 13.76 28.49 14.67
C GLU A 90 14.60 27.82 13.57
N LEU A 91 13.97 27.46 12.46
CA LEU A 91 14.64 26.88 11.30
C LEU A 91 15.37 27.91 10.42
N GLY A 92 15.24 29.20 10.75
CA GLY A 92 15.83 30.30 9.98
C GLY A 92 15.20 30.50 8.61
N ILE A 93 13.94 30.07 8.44
CA ILE A 93 13.18 30.18 7.20
C ILE A 93 12.34 31.45 7.25
N THR A 94 12.51 32.33 6.26
CA THR A 94 11.74 33.57 6.14
C THR A 94 10.62 33.45 5.12
N GLN A 95 9.55 34.23 5.30
CA GLN A 95 8.44 34.24 4.33
C GLN A 95 8.90 34.82 2.99
N GLU A 96 9.80 35.80 3.01
CA GLU A 96 10.37 36.41 1.82
C GLU A 96 11.19 35.41 0.99
N GLU A 97 11.91 34.49 1.62
CA GLU A 97 12.60 33.39 0.93
C GLU A 97 11.61 32.44 0.28
N ILE A 98 10.51 32.09 0.96
CA ILE A 98 9.46 31.22 0.42
C ILE A 98 8.77 31.88 -0.78
N ASP A 99 8.40 33.16 -0.66
CA ASP A 99 7.72 33.92 -1.71
C ASP A 99 8.61 34.17 -2.95
N ALA A 100 9.93 34.11 -2.77
CA ALA A 100 10.90 34.20 -3.85
C ALA A 100 11.19 32.86 -4.54
N MET A 101 10.71 31.73 -3.99
CA MET A 101 10.82 30.43 -4.65
C MET A 101 9.90 30.40 -5.87
N GLU A 102 10.40 29.82 -6.95
CA GLU A 102 9.58 29.57 -8.14
C GLU A 102 8.52 28.50 -7.81
N ASP A 103 7.30 28.70 -8.31
CA ASP A 103 6.23 27.72 -8.14
C ASP A 103 6.65 26.39 -8.76
N VAL A 104 6.40 25.30 -8.03
CA VAL A 104 6.62 23.95 -8.56
C VAL A 104 5.45 23.60 -9.49
N GLU A 105 5.72 23.54 -10.80
CA GLU A 105 4.76 22.97 -11.76
C GLU A 105 4.67 21.46 -11.53
N PHE A 106 3.49 20.98 -11.11
CA PHE A 106 3.18 19.55 -11.05
C PHE A 106 2.51 19.12 -12.36
N GLU A 107 3.08 18.13 -13.06
CA GLU A 107 2.47 17.45 -14.21
C GLU A 107 1.39 16.42 -13.80
#